data_AF-A0A958J565-F1
#
_entry.id   AF-A0A958J565-F1
#
_cell.length_a   1.000
_cell.length_b   1.000
_cell.length_c   1.000
_cell.angle_alpha   90.00
_cell.angle_beta   90.00
_cell.angle_gamma   90.00
#
_symmetry.space_group_name_H-M   'P 1'
#
loop_
_entity.id
_entity.type
_entity.pdbx_description
1 polymer ?
#
loop_
_entity_poly.entity_id
_entity_poly.type
_entity_poly.pdbx_seq_one_letter_code
_entity_poly.pdbx_strand_id
1 'polypeptide(L)'
;MLRQGFDKLSKRKHFHQWILLYHLGESPSRDFRAYRKMLPPKDRLWADPFVLHRDGTYYIFIEEALYNPKKGVISVMTMDEQGNYGTPQTIIERPYHMSYPYLIHWEGEDYMIPETSQNKTIELYKCVEFPHKWEFQYNLMEGVKAVDTTLFSHDGKWWMFVNITENEGASTWDELFLFYADHPFSR
;
A
#
# COMPACT_ATOMS: atom_id res chain seq x y z
N MET A 1 20.55 30.14 -20.14
CA MET A 1 21.27 29.83 -18.89
C MET A 1 20.81 30.76 -17.75
N LEU A 2 19.51 30.78 -17.41
CA LEU A 2 18.93 31.67 -16.38
C LEU A 2 17.55 31.16 -15.86
N ARG A 3 17.35 29.84 -15.77
CA ARG A 3 16.12 29.23 -15.23
C ARG A 3 16.33 28.15 -14.16
N GLN A 4 17.55 27.71 -13.91
CA GLN A 4 17.85 26.67 -12.89
C GLN A 4 18.16 27.23 -11.48
N GLY A 5 18.17 28.55 -11.30
CA GLY A 5 18.56 29.20 -10.03
C GLY A 5 17.42 29.36 -9.01
N PHE A 6 16.16 29.47 -9.46
CA PHE A 6 15.02 29.70 -8.57
C PHE A 6 14.49 28.43 -7.90
N ASP A 7 14.65 27.25 -8.53
CA ASP A 7 14.15 25.97 -8.01
C ASP A 7 14.94 25.40 -6.82
N LYS A 8 16.21 25.84 -6.63
CA LYS A 8 17.03 25.38 -5.50
C LYS A 8 16.77 26.17 -4.21
N LEU A 9 16.24 27.39 -4.30
CA LEU A 9 15.98 28.25 -3.14
C LEU A 9 14.59 28.02 -2.51
N SER A 10 13.60 27.54 -3.28
CA SER A 10 12.27 27.19 -2.72
C SER A 10 12.28 25.88 -1.92
N LYS A 11 13.11 24.91 -2.32
CA LYS A 11 13.27 23.61 -1.62
C LYS A 11 13.86 23.71 -0.20
N ARG A 12 14.41 24.86 0.19
CA ARG A 12 14.95 25.07 1.55
C ARG A 12 13.90 25.42 2.60
N LYS A 13 12.66 25.76 2.21
CA LYS A 13 11.60 26.12 3.17
C LYS A 13 10.53 25.04 3.37
N HIS A 14 10.43 24.07 2.47
CA HIS A 14 9.36 23.07 2.49
C HIS A 14 9.94 21.67 2.32
N PHE A 15 9.77 20.86 3.38
CA PHE A 15 10.05 19.43 3.36
C PHE A 15 8.84 18.72 2.77
N HIS A 16 9.01 18.09 1.61
CA HIS A 16 7.96 17.31 0.96
C HIS A 16 8.03 15.87 1.49
N GLN A 17 6.94 15.44 2.12
CA GLN A 17 6.80 14.13 2.73
C GLN A 17 5.39 13.63 2.45
N TRP A 18 5.27 12.35 2.06
CA TRP A 18 3.97 11.71 2.04
C TRP A 18 3.50 11.51 3.48
N ILE A 19 2.29 11.98 3.74
CA ILE A 19 1.61 11.91 5.03
C ILE A 19 0.26 11.28 4.81
N LEU A 20 -0.32 10.72 5.87
CA LEU A 20 -1.68 10.21 5.81
C LEU A 20 -2.65 11.27 6.34
N LEU A 21 -3.84 11.28 5.76
CA LEU A 21 -4.96 12.11 6.19
C LEU A 21 -6.12 11.20 6.54
N TYR A 22 -6.78 11.46 7.67
CA TYR A 22 -7.91 10.66 8.11
C TYR A 22 -9.06 11.54 8.58
N HIS A 23 -10.28 11.05 8.39
CA HIS A 23 -11.50 11.64 8.88
C HIS A 23 -12.34 10.52 9.49
N LEU A 24 -12.82 10.72 10.72
CA LEU A 24 -13.72 9.79 11.39
C LEU A 24 -15.15 10.29 11.22
N GLY A 25 -15.94 9.53 10.47
CA GLY A 25 -17.33 9.83 10.16
C GLY A 25 -17.92 8.71 9.31
N GLU A 26 -19.25 8.66 9.20
CA GLU A 26 -19.95 7.62 8.43
C GLU A 26 -19.67 7.69 6.92
N SER A 27 -19.20 8.84 6.43
CA SER A 27 -18.88 9.05 5.03
C SER A 27 -17.66 9.97 4.85
N PRO A 28 -16.94 9.87 3.72
CA PRO A 28 -15.84 10.78 3.42
C PRO A 28 -16.31 12.24 3.41
N SER A 29 -15.60 13.10 4.14
CA SER A 29 -15.88 14.53 4.14
C SER A 29 -15.52 15.15 2.78
N ARG A 30 -16.38 16.05 2.28
CA ARG A 30 -16.07 16.89 1.11
C ARG A 30 -15.21 18.10 1.47
N ASP A 31 -15.08 18.42 2.76
CA ASP A 31 -14.21 19.48 3.25
C ASP A 31 -12.87 18.87 3.69
N PHE A 32 -11.82 19.20 2.94
CA PHE A 32 -10.45 18.75 3.22
C PHE A 32 -9.94 19.20 4.60
N ARG A 33 -10.47 20.29 5.16
CA ARG A 33 -10.10 20.78 6.50
C ARG A 33 -10.62 19.89 7.62
N ALA A 34 -11.59 19.01 7.34
CA ALA A 34 -12.11 18.04 8.30
C ALA A 34 -11.17 16.84 8.50
N TYR A 35 -10.11 16.72 7.69
CA TYR A 35 -9.14 15.65 7.80
C TYR A 35 -8.02 16.03 8.77
N ARG A 36 -7.72 15.11 9.68
CA ARG A 36 -6.60 15.17 10.61
C ARG A 36 -5.36 14.55 9.95
N LYS A 37 -4.18 15.04 10.33
CA LYS A 37 -2.89 14.57 9.79
C LYS A 37 -2.30 13.47 10.67
N MET A 38 -1.76 12.44 10.03
CA MET A 38 -0.87 11.45 10.59
C MET A 38 0.52 11.66 9.98
N LEU A 39 1.47 12.08 10.81
CA LEU A 39 2.79 12.52 10.35
C LEU A 39 3.86 11.46 10.62
N PRO A 40 4.60 10.99 9.59
CA PRO A 40 5.76 10.14 9.79
C PRO A 40 6.94 10.92 10.39
N PRO A 41 7.90 10.23 11.02
CA PRO A 41 9.23 10.76 11.27
C PRO A 41 9.88 11.32 9.99
N LYS A 42 10.73 12.35 10.10
CA LYS A 42 11.30 13.06 8.93
C LYS A 42 12.25 12.23 8.06
N ASP A 43 12.67 11.06 8.52
CA ASP A 43 13.56 10.15 7.80
C ASP A 43 12.81 9.18 6.86
N ARG A 44 11.47 9.20 6.89
CA ARG A 44 10.62 8.27 6.18
C ARG A 44 9.31 8.87 5.69
N LEU A 45 8.54 8.07 4.99
CA LEU A 45 7.19 8.38 4.56
C LEU A 45 6.21 7.27 4.95
N TRP A 46 4.93 7.60 4.97
CA TRP A 46 3.82 6.64 5.03
C TRP A 46 2.93 6.82 3.79
N ALA A 47 2.60 5.73 3.11
CA ALA A 47 1.78 5.72 1.90
C ALA A 47 0.85 4.50 1.87
N ASP A 48 -0.03 4.48 0.86
CA ASP A 48 -0.95 3.40 0.52
C ASP A 48 -1.71 2.79 1.70
N PRO A 49 -2.51 3.59 2.43
CA PRO A 49 -3.23 3.09 3.60
C PRO A 49 -4.36 2.12 3.22
N PHE A 50 -4.34 0.93 3.81
CA PHE A 50 -5.45 -0.02 3.83
C PHE A 50 -5.94 -0.19 5.27
N VAL A 51 -7.25 -0.06 5.50
CA VAL A 51 -7.81 -0.01 6.86
C VAL A 51 -8.75 -1.18 7.10
N LEU A 52 -8.55 -1.90 8.21
CA LEU A 52 -9.50 -2.85 8.78
C LEU A 52 -9.99 -2.35 10.14
N HIS A 53 -11.29 -2.45 10.41
CA HIS A 53 -11.87 -2.10 11.69
C HIS A 53 -12.36 -3.37 12.40
N ARG A 54 -11.82 -3.67 13.58
CA ARG A 54 -12.18 -4.85 14.40
C ARG A 54 -12.14 -4.48 15.87
N ASP A 55 -13.17 -4.90 16.61
CA ASP A 55 -13.26 -4.74 18.07
C ASP A 55 -12.97 -3.30 18.56
N GLY A 56 -13.49 -2.30 17.85
CA GLY A 56 -13.31 -0.88 18.18
C GLY A 56 -11.91 -0.33 17.88
N THR A 57 -11.09 -1.06 17.13
CA THR A 57 -9.74 -0.67 16.74
C THR A 57 -9.60 -0.62 15.22
N TYR A 58 -9.05 0.47 14.71
CA TYR A 58 -8.62 0.58 13.32
C TYR A 58 -7.19 0.06 13.19
N TYR A 59 -6.98 -0.88 12.29
CA TYR A 59 -5.68 -1.39 11.87
C TYR A 59 -5.37 -0.81 10.51
N ILE A 60 -4.35 0.05 10.46
CA ILE A 60 -3.97 0.82 9.27
C ILE A 60 -2.66 0.23 8.74
N PHE A 61 -2.78 -0.56 7.69
CA PHE A 61 -1.68 -1.17 6.95
C PHE A 61 -1.16 -0.17 5.93
N ILE A 62 0.16 -0.01 5.86
CA ILE A 62 0.81 1.05 5.07
C ILE A 62 2.09 0.56 4.42
N GLU A 63 2.50 1.23 3.35
CA GLU A 63 3.91 1.33 2.99
C GLU A 63 4.60 2.28 3.99
N GLU A 64 5.63 1.79 4.66
CA GLU A 64 6.59 2.62 5.39
C GLU A 64 7.94 2.60 4.68
N ALA A 65 8.37 3.74 4.14
CA ALA A 65 9.61 3.80 3.37
C ALA A 65 10.61 4.82 3.91
N LEU A 66 11.82 4.36 4.22
CA LEU A 66 12.95 5.23 4.55
C LEU A 66 13.40 6.00 3.30
N TYR A 67 13.89 7.23 3.49
CA TYR A 67 14.51 7.98 2.39
C TYR A 67 15.94 7.53 2.09
N ASN A 68 16.65 6.99 3.09
CA ASN A 68 18.02 6.53 2.95
C ASN A 68 18.33 5.36 3.93
N PRO A 69 18.54 4.13 3.44
CA PRO A 69 18.37 3.70 2.05
C PRO A 69 16.90 3.80 1.62
N LYS A 70 16.65 4.06 0.32
CA LYS A 70 15.28 4.09 -0.21
C LYS A 70 14.71 2.68 -0.29
N LYS A 71 13.91 2.28 0.71
CA LYS A 71 13.24 0.97 0.75
C LYS A 71 11.93 1.08 1.53
N GLY A 72 10.86 0.55 0.95
CA GLY A 72 9.53 0.41 1.55
C GLY A 72 9.38 -0.97 2.16
N VAL A 73 8.72 -1.02 3.31
CA VAL A 73 8.30 -2.23 4.00
C VAL A 73 6.81 -2.12 4.30
N ILE A 74 6.16 -3.26 4.56
CA ILE A 74 4.77 -3.24 5.00
C ILE A 74 4.74 -3.14 6.52
N SER A 75 4.08 -2.10 7.01
CA SER A 75 3.89 -1.83 8.44
C SER A 75 2.40 -1.70 8.77
N VAL A 76 2.04 -1.94 10.03
CA VAL A 76 0.69 -1.71 10.56
C VAL A 76 0.75 -0.80 11.78
N MET A 77 -0.18 0.15 11.89
CA MET A 77 -0.41 0.92 13.11
C MET A 77 -1.86 0.77 13.57
N THR A 78 -2.09 0.87 14.87
CA THR A 78 -3.44 0.89 15.44
C THR A 78 -3.90 2.31 15.69
N MET A 79 -5.20 2.55 15.56
CA MET A 79 -5.87 3.79 15.92
C MET A 79 -7.19 3.49 16.63
N ASP A 80 -7.48 4.18 17.72
CA ASP A 80 -8.77 4.08 18.41
C ASP A 80 -9.88 4.89 17.74
N GLU A 81 -11.12 4.76 18.21
CA GLU A 81 -12.28 5.50 17.69
C GLU A 81 -12.24 7.01 17.98
N GLN A 82 -11.30 7.48 18.80
CA GLN A 82 -11.06 8.91 19.05
C GLN A 82 -9.95 9.46 18.13
N GLY A 83 -9.33 8.59 17.33
CA GLY A 83 -8.28 8.94 16.39
C GLY A 83 -6.90 9.09 17.03
N ASN A 84 -6.69 8.52 18.22
CA ASN A 84 -5.35 8.37 18.80
C ASN A 84 -4.70 7.15 18.15
N TYR A 85 -3.50 7.31 17.61
CA TYR A 85 -2.81 6.26 16.86
C TYR A 85 -1.43 5.97 17.42
N GLY A 86 -1.00 4.72 17.29
CA GLY A 86 0.31 4.23 17.71
C GLY A 86 1.40 4.39 16.65
N THR A 87 2.62 4.00 17.01
CA THR A 87 3.74 3.89 16.06
C THR A 87 3.54 2.68 15.16
N PRO A 88 3.78 2.78 13.84
CA PRO A 88 3.77 1.63 12.96
C PRO A 88 4.76 0.54 13.39
N GLN A 89 4.34 -0.71 13.23
CA GLN A 89 5.16 -1.89 13.42
C GLN A 89 5.33 -2.60 12.08
N THR A 90 6.57 -2.87 11.68
CA THR A 90 6.86 -3.63 10.46
C THR A 90 6.37 -5.07 10.60
N ILE A 91 5.58 -5.53 9.63
CA ILE A 91 4.97 -6.87 9.61
C ILE A 91 5.48 -7.72 8.44
N ILE A 92 5.92 -7.09 7.35
CA ILE A 92 6.57 -7.78 6.23
C ILE A 92 7.76 -6.94 5.75
N GLU A 93 8.94 -7.54 5.78
CA GLU A 93 10.17 -6.95 5.24
C GLU A 93 10.89 -7.97 4.36
N ARG A 94 11.31 -7.51 3.18
CA ARG A 94 12.05 -8.30 2.19
C ARG A 94 13.31 -7.54 1.75
N PRO A 95 14.26 -8.19 1.05
CA PRO A 95 15.44 -7.51 0.51
C PRO A 95 15.11 -6.55 -0.66
N TYR A 96 13.84 -6.48 -1.08
CA TYR A 96 13.32 -5.58 -2.10
C TYR A 96 12.24 -4.65 -1.52
N HIS A 97 11.94 -3.57 -2.25
CA HIS A 97 10.87 -2.63 -1.90
C HIS A 97 9.50 -3.32 -1.94
N MET A 98 8.68 -3.05 -0.92
CA MET A 98 7.28 -3.46 -0.85
C MET A 98 6.40 -2.25 -0.52
N SER A 99 5.27 -2.13 -1.19
CA SER A 99 4.28 -1.05 -1.05
C SER A 99 2.87 -1.60 -1.24
N TYR A 100 1.84 -0.73 -1.29
CA TYR A 100 0.46 -1.07 -1.64
C TYR A 100 -0.05 -2.38 -0.98
N PRO A 101 -0.23 -2.43 0.35
CA PRO A 101 -0.61 -3.64 1.07
C PRO A 101 -2.11 -3.97 0.89
N TYR A 102 -2.52 -4.34 -0.33
CA TYR A 102 -3.90 -4.68 -0.63
C TYR A 102 -4.37 -5.84 0.26
N LEU A 103 -5.50 -5.64 0.95
CA LEU A 103 -6.08 -6.61 1.87
C LEU A 103 -7.35 -7.22 1.27
N ILE A 104 -7.52 -8.53 1.43
CA ILE A 104 -8.71 -9.26 1.03
C ILE A 104 -9.09 -10.29 2.08
N HIS A 105 -10.36 -10.28 2.48
CA HIS A 105 -10.94 -11.32 3.33
C HIS A 105 -11.63 -12.35 2.45
N TRP A 106 -11.23 -13.61 2.56
CA TRP A 106 -11.76 -14.70 1.75
C TRP A 106 -11.90 -15.98 2.58
N GLU A 107 -13.06 -16.62 2.51
CA GLU A 107 -13.37 -17.88 3.23
C GLU A 107 -13.03 -17.86 4.73
N GLY A 108 -13.26 -16.72 5.40
CA GLY A 108 -13.02 -16.56 6.84
C GLY A 108 -11.57 -16.23 7.21
N GLU A 109 -10.71 -16.02 6.21
CA GLU A 109 -9.27 -15.83 6.38
C GLU A 109 -8.85 -14.49 5.77
N ASP A 110 -7.80 -13.88 6.32
CA ASP A 110 -7.24 -12.62 5.81
C ASP A 110 -6.01 -12.87 4.95
N TYR A 111 -5.98 -12.22 3.80
CA TYR A 111 -4.88 -12.27 2.86
C TYR A 111 -4.41 -10.87 2.50
N MET A 112 -3.15 -10.79 2.08
CA MET A 112 -2.52 -9.57 1.61
C MET A 112 -1.78 -9.82 0.31
N ILE A 113 -1.91 -8.88 -0.62
CA ILE A 113 -1.17 -8.86 -1.89
C ILE A 113 -0.40 -7.53 -1.93
N PRO A 114 0.82 -7.46 -1.36
CA PRO A 114 1.63 -6.27 -1.46
C PRO A 114 2.16 -6.09 -2.89
N GLU A 115 2.45 -4.86 -3.29
CA GLU A 115 3.24 -4.62 -4.48
C GLU A 115 4.68 -5.11 -4.27
N THR A 116 5.15 -5.94 -5.21
CA THR A 116 6.48 -6.53 -5.20
C THR A 116 7.18 -6.38 -6.57
N SER A 117 6.92 -5.28 -7.27
CA SER A 117 7.42 -5.01 -8.63
C SER A 117 8.94 -5.21 -8.79
N GLN A 118 9.72 -4.82 -7.78
CA GLN A 118 11.18 -5.01 -7.77
C GLN A 118 11.59 -6.49 -7.80
N ASN A 119 10.78 -7.39 -7.22
CA ASN A 119 10.99 -8.83 -7.25
C ASN A 119 10.39 -9.51 -8.49
N LYS A 120 9.68 -8.76 -9.34
CA LYS A 120 9.00 -9.25 -10.55
C LYS A 120 7.95 -10.34 -10.28
N THR A 121 7.21 -10.19 -9.20
CA THR A 121 6.19 -11.14 -8.73
C THR A 121 4.93 -10.40 -8.30
N ILE A 122 3.81 -11.12 -8.29
CA ILE A 122 2.62 -10.78 -7.50
C ILE A 122 2.52 -11.83 -6.39
N GLU A 123 2.77 -11.42 -5.15
CA GLU A 123 2.91 -12.33 -4.00
C GLU A 123 1.64 -12.38 -3.17
N LEU A 124 1.20 -13.58 -2.79
CA LEU A 124 0.09 -13.78 -1.86
C LEU A 124 0.62 -14.11 -0.47
N TYR A 125 0.15 -13.37 0.54
CA TYR A 125 0.42 -13.61 1.95
C TYR A 125 -0.88 -13.96 2.68
N LYS A 126 -0.81 -14.89 3.64
CA LYS A 126 -1.91 -15.23 4.54
C LYS A 126 -1.61 -14.70 5.93
N CYS A 127 -2.59 -14.08 6.60
CA CYS A 127 -2.47 -13.73 8.01
C CYS A 127 -2.56 -15.00 8.86
N VAL A 128 -1.58 -15.24 9.71
CA VAL A 128 -1.56 -16.38 10.63
C VAL A 128 -1.69 -15.96 12.10
N GLU A 129 -1.44 -14.68 12.39
CA GLU A 129 -1.68 -14.07 13.70
C GLU A 129 -2.03 -12.60 13.45
N PHE A 130 -3.31 -12.26 13.51
CA PHE A 130 -3.76 -10.90 13.21
C PHE A 130 -3.36 -9.92 14.31
N PRO A 131 -2.89 -8.69 13.98
CA PRO A 131 -2.58 -8.17 12.64
C PRO A 131 -1.10 -8.36 12.22
N HIS A 132 -0.28 -8.99 13.06
CA HIS A 132 1.18 -8.83 13.02
C HIS A 132 1.92 -9.88 12.20
N LYS A 133 1.38 -11.08 12.04
CA LYS A 133 2.09 -12.19 11.39
C LYS A 133 1.43 -12.61 10.08
N TRP A 134 2.20 -12.47 9.01
CA TRP A 134 1.79 -12.79 7.64
C TRP A 134 2.81 -13.74 7.03
N GLU A 135 2.33 -14.86 6.49
CA GLU A 135 3.17 -15.88 5.88
C GLU A 135 2.96 -15.91 4.36
N PHE A 136 4.05 -15.81 3.62
CA PHE A 136 4.06 -15.97 2.17
C PHE A 136 3.48 -17.35 1.81
N GLN A 137 2.53 -17.36 0.88
CA GLN A 137 1.89 -18.59 0.40
C GLN A 137 2.53 -19.02 -0.93
N TYR A 138 2.39 -18.19 -1.96
CA TYR A 138 2.92 -18.41 -3.30
C TYR A 138 2.77 -17.16 -4.17
N ASN A 139 3.40 -17.19 -5.34
CA ASN A 139 3.22 -16.17 -6.36
C ASN A 139 1.95 -16.45 -7.16
N LEU A 140 1.09 -15.44 -7.30
CA LEU A 140 -0.03 -15.45 -8.25
C LEU A 140 0.48 -15.30 -9.68
N MET A 141 1.52 -14.48 -9.87
CA MET A 141 2.21 -14.31 -11.15
C MET A 141 3.71 -14.11 -10.93
N GLU A 142 4.52 -14.55 -11.89
CA GLU A 142 5.98 -14.45 -11.88
C GLU A 142 6.50 -13.83 -13.17
N GLY A 143 7.68 -13.20 -13.11
CA GLY A 143 8.33 -12.59 -14.26
C GLY A 143 7.72 -11.26 -14.71
N VAL A 144 6.81 -10.68 -13.92
CA VAL A 144 6.06 -9.46 -14.26
C VAL A 144 6.45 -8.30 -13.35
N LYS A 145 6.67 -7.11 -13.93
CA LYS A 145 6.78 -5.86 -13.16
C LYS A 145 5.38 -5.30 -12.96
N ALA A 146 4.74 -5.71 -11.87
CA ALA A 146 3.37 -5.37 -11.54
C ALA A 146 3.30 -4.40 -10.36
N VAL A 147 2.42 -3.40 -10.44
CA VAL A 147 2.14 -2.42 -9.37
C VAL A 147 0.64 -2.33 -9.09
N ASP A 148 0.28 -1.92 -7.88
CA ASP A 148 -1.11 -1.66 -7.45
C ASP A 148 -2.11 -2.82 -7.68
N THR A 149 -1.69 -4.08 -7.44
CA THR A 149 -2.56 -5.25 -7.68
C THR A 149 -3.79 -5.23 -6.77
N THR A 150 -4.98 -5.20 -7.38
CA THR A 150 -6.27 -5.10 -6.68
C THR A 150 -7.22 -6.17 -7.19
N LEU A 151 -7.74 -6.99 -6.27
CA LEU A 151 -8.79 -7.96 -6.58
C LEU A 151 -10.20 -7.39 -6.37
N PHE A 152 -11.15 -7.82 -7.18
CA PHE A 152 -12.55 -7.43 -7.09
C PHE A 152 -13.45 -8.56 -7.55
N SER A 153 -14.46 -8.92 -6.74
CA SER A 153 -15.45 -9.93 -7.14
C SER A 153 -16.63 -9.26 -7.82
N HIS A 154 -16.98 -9.74 -9.03
CA HIS A 154 -18.12 -9.25 -9.78
C HIS A 154 -18.65 -10.32 -10.74
N ASP A 155 -19.98 -10.47 -10.79
CA ASP A 155 -20.70 -11.40 -11.67
C ASP A 155 -20.17 -12.85 -11.61
N GLY A 156 -19.95 -13.35 -10.40
CA GLY A 156 -19.46 -14.71 -10.16
C GLY A 156 -18.01 -14.96 -10.60
N LYS A 157 -17.26 -13.90 -10.92
CA LYS A 157 -15.83 -13.95 -11.24
C LYS A 157 -15.01 -13.11 -10.27
N TRP A 158 -13.72 -13.42 -10.23
CA TRP A 158 -12.69 -12.59 -9.62
C TRP A 158 -11.93 -11.86 -10.70
N TRP A 159 -11.83 -10.55 -10.56
CA TRP A 159 -11.14 -9.65 -11.46
C TRP A 159 -9.89 -9.13 -10.78
N MET A 160 -8.76 -9.15 -11.48
CA MET A 160 -7.50 -8.57 -11.02
C MET A 160 -7.18 -7.34 -11.87
N PHE A 161 -7.26 -6.17 -11.25
CA PHE A 161 -6.77 -4.91 -11.81
C PHE A 161 -5.31 -4.75 -11.39
N VAL A 162 -4.43 -4.51 -12.35
CA VAL A 162 -2.99 -4.39 -12.09
C VAL A 162 -2.32 -3.60 -13.20
N ASN A 163 -1.38 -2.72 -12.86
CA ASN A 163 -0.56 -2.09 -13.87
C ASN A 163 0.69 -2.95 -14.11
N ILE A 164 1.00 -3.25 -15.36
CA ILE A 164 2.14 -4.08 -15.75
C ILE A 164 2.98 -3.33 -16.79
N THR A 165 4.31 -3.40 -16.66
CA THR A 165 5.22 -2.95 -17.72
C THR A 165 5.55 -4.13 -18.65
N GLU A 166 4.91 -4.21 -19.82
CA GLU A 166 5.21 -5.22 -20.84
C GLU A 166 6.38 -4.82 -21.76
N ASN A 167 6.43 -3.54 -22.13
CA ASN A 167 7.39 -3.04 -23.12
C ASN A 167 8.62 -2.39 -22.48
N GLU A 168 9.80 -2.61 -23.05
CA GLU A 168 10.99 -1.88 -22.64
C GLU A 168 10.81 -0.37 -22.86
N GLY A 169 11.01 0.41 -21.80
CA GLY A 169 10.85 1.87 -21.82
C GLY A 169 9.47 2.37 -21.43
N ALA A 170 8.47 1.50 -21.30
CA ALA A 170 7.16 1.86 -20.75
C ALA A 170 7.23 2.05 -19.23
N SER A 171 6.34 2.88 -18.69
CA SER A 171 6.21 3.16 -17.26
C SER A 171 5.21 2.19 -16.62
N THR A 172 5.36 1.87 -15.34
CA THR A 172 4.34 1.13 -14.56
C THR A 172 3.04 1.92 -14.33
N TRP A 173 2.93 3.11 -14.91
CA TRP A 173 1.82 4.06 -14.72
C TRP A 173 0.98 4.22 -15.99
N ASP A 174 1.37 3.57 -17.08
CA ASP A 174 0.81 3.83 -18.41
C ASP A 174 -0.31 2.85 -18.80
N GLU A 175 -0.25 1.61 -18.32
CA GLU A 175 -1.08 0.50 -18.81
C GLU A 175 -1.74 -0.23 -17.64
N LEU A 176 -3.08 -0.21 -17.60
CA LEU A 176 -3.89 -0.99 -16.67
C LEU A 176 -4.34 -2.28 -17.36
N PHE A 177 -3.94 -3.41 -16.80
CA PHE A 177 -4.32 -4.75 -17.22
C PHE A 177 -5.47 -5.27 -16.37
N LEU A 178 -6.26 -6.16 -16.99
CA LEU A 178 -7.39 -6.82 -16.35
C LEU A 178 -7.36 -8.32 -16.63
N PHE A 179 -7.23 -9.12 -15.58
CA PHE A 179 -7.32 -10.58 -15.63
C PHE A 179 -8.58 -11.05 -14.90
N TYR A 180 -9.07 -12.25 -15.20
CA TYR A 180 -10.19 -12.84 -14.47
C TYR A 180 -10.03 -14.34 -14.22
N ALA A 181 -10.65 -14.82 -13.14
CA ALA A 181 -10.66 -16.22 -12.74
C ALA A 181 -11.94 -16.58 -11.98
N ASP A 182 -12.17 -17.88 -11.77
CA ASP A 182 -13.26 -18.39 -10.91
C ASP A 182 -12.91 -18.32 -9.42
N HIS A 183 -11.63 -18.20 -9.08
CA HIS A 183 -11.12 -18.19 -7.71
C HIS A 183 -10.13 -17.02 -7.55
N PRO A 184 -10.09 -16.31 -6.40
CA PRO A 184 -9.28 -15.09 -6.25
C PRO A 184 -7.78 -15.35 -6.34
N PHE A 185 -7.35 -16.58 -6.03
CA PHE A 185 -5.94 -16.95 -5.93
C PHE A 185 -5.52 -18.01 -6.97
N SER A 186 -6.19 -18.03 -8.12
CA SER A 186 -5.76 -18.86 -9.26
C SER A 186 -4.35 -18.45 -9.73
N ARG A 187 -3.58 -19.42 -10.24
CA ARG A 187 -2.29 -19.22 -10.90
C ARG A 187 -2.43 -19.36 -12.41
#